data_AF-A0A5Y3XWM7-F1
#
_entry.id   AF-A0A5Y3XWM7-F1
#
_cell.length_a   1.000
_cell.length_b   1.000
_cell.length_c   1.000
_cell.angle_alpha   90.00
_cell.angle_beta   90.00
_cell.angle_gamma   90.00
#
_symmetry.space_group_name_H-M   'P 1'
#
loop_
_entity.id
_entity.type
_entity.pdbx_description
1 polymer ?
#
loop_
_entity_poly.entity_id
_entity_poly.type
_entity_poly.pdbx_seq_one_letter_code
_entity_poly.pdbx_strand_id
1 'polypeptide(L)'
;MTDFTQYGVFTAYREQAYDAAYCRYALLHHLSRWLMRLRCPDDTMFPVEDLHRAVDEIVLADREMRAALAQANEAAALCGKPPLHLHDLTRARKG
;
A
#
# COMPACT_ATOMS: atom_id res chain seq x y z
N MET A 1 -31.66 -4.03 -4.95
CA MET A 1 -31.12 -3.54 -6.22
C MET A 1 -29.71 -3.07 -5.97
N THR A 2 -28.73 -3.58 -6.71
CA THR A 2 -27.32 -3.18 -6.57
C THR A 2 -27.15 -1.75 -7.07
N ASP A 3 -26.61 -0.86 -6.24
CA ASP A 3 -26.23 0.48 -6.70
C ASP A 3 -24.97 0.36 -7.56
N PHE A 4 -25.15 0.45 -8.88
CA PHE A 4 -24.07 0.34 -9.87
C PHE A 4 -23.04 1.48 -9.76
N THR A 5 -23.45 2.64 -9.24
CA THR A 5 -22.52 3.75 -8.97
C THR A 5 -21.57 3.36 -7.86
N GLN A 6 -22.11 2.85 -6.75
CA GLN A 6 -21.32 2.41 -5.59
C GLN A 6 -20.45 1.20 -5.91
N TYR A 7 -20.89 0.34 -6.83
CA TYR A 7 -20.04 -0.74 -7.35
C TYR A 7 -18.80 -0.21 -8.08
N GLY A 8 -18.96 0.86 -8.88
CA GLY A 8 -17.84 1.54 -9.54
C GLY A 8 -16.86 2.15 -8.54
N VAL A 9 -17.39 2.86 -7.53
CA VAL A 9 -16.61 3.46 -6.44
C VAL A 9 -15.83 2.38 -5.67
N PHE A 10 -16.50 1.30 -5.27
CA PHE A 10 -15.88 0.14 -4.62
C PHE A 10 -14.72 -0.41 -5.45
N THR A 11 -14.94 -0.60 -6.76
CA THR A 11 -13.93 -1.17 -7.65
C THR A 11 -12.71 -0.26 -7.77
N ALA A 12 -12.91 1.06 -7.92
CA ALA A 12 -11.83 2.03 -8.03
C ALA A 12 -10.97 2.08 -6.76
N TYR A 13 -11.60 2.23 -5.58
CA TYR A 13 -10.87 2.30 -4.32
C TYR A 13 -10.24 0.96 -3.92
N ARG A 14 -10.85 -0.17 -4.30
CA ARG A 14 -10.21 -1.49 -4.14
C ARG A 14 -8.90 -1.56 -4.93
N GLU A 15 -8.91 -1.18 -6.20
CA GLU A 15 -7.68 -1.18 -7.02
C GLU A 15 -6.63 -0.20 -6.46
N GLN A 16 -7.04 1.00 -6.05
CA GLN A 16 -6.13 1.94 -5.39
C GLN A 16 -5.52 1.38 -4.11
N ALA A 17 -6.30 0.67 -3.28
CA ALA A 17 -5.79 0.03 -2.07
C ALA A 17 -4.76 -1.07 -2.40
N TYR A 18 -4.97 -1.85 -3.47
CA TYR A 18 -4.02 -2.85 -3.95
C TYR A 18 -2.73 -2.22 -4.50
N ASP A 19 -2.84 -1.16 -5.31
CA ASP A 19 -1.68 -0.48 -5.88
C ASP A 19 -0.83 0.18 -4.78
N ALA A 20 -1.45 0.82 -3.79
CA ALA A 20 -0.76 1.40 -2.65
C ALA A 20 -0.11 0.31 -1.76
N ALA A 21 -0.75 -0.84 -1.56
CA ALA A 21 -0.17 -1.98 -0.86
C ALA A 21 1.06 -2.53 -1.59
N TYR A 22 0.99 -2.64 -2.92
CA TYR A 22 2.12 -3.05 -3.75
C TYR A 22 3.28 -2.04 -3.69
N CYS A 23 2.98 -0.75 -3.77
CA CYS A 23 3.97 0.32 -3.63
C CYS A 23 4.69 0.24 -2.27
N ARG A 24 3.93 0.11 -1.19
CA ARG A 24 4.47 -0.09 0.17
C ARG A 24 5.40 -1.30 0.25
N TYR A 25 5.00 -2.43 -0.35
CA TYR A 25 5.84 -3.63 -0.41
C TYR A 25 7.15 -3.38 -1.17
N ALA A 26 7.07 -2.76 -2.35
CA ALA A 26 8.24 -2.47 -3.18
C ALA A 26 9.24 -1.55 -2.45
N LEU A 27 8.75 -0.50 -1.77
CA LEU A 27 9.55 0.41 -0.97
C LEU A 27 10.23 -0.29 0.21
N LEU A 28 9.51 -1.14 0.95
CA LEU A 28 10.09 -1.94 2.03
C LEU A 28 11.18 -2.89 1.53
N HIS A 29 10.95 -3.55 0.39
CA HIS A 29 11.93 -4.43 -0.23
C HIS A 29 13.17 -3.66 -0.70
N HIS A 30 12.98 -2.46 -1.27
CA HIS A 30 14.07 -1.58 -1.67
C HIS A 30 14.89 -1.11 -0.47
N LEU A 31 14.24 -0.62 0.58
CA LEU A 31 14.88 -0.19 1.82
C LEU A 31 15.69 -1.33 2.45
N SER A 32 15.13 -2.54 2.54
CA SER A 32 15.83 -3.72 3.04
C SER A 32 17.10 -4.03 2.25
N ARG A 33 17.03 -4.00 0.91
CA ARG A 33 18.21 -4.19 0.04
C ARG A 33 19.26 -3.10 0.23
N TRP A 34 18.84 -1.85 0.35
CA TRP A 34 19.73 -0.73 0.56
C TRP A 34 20.47 -0.83 1.90
N LEU A 35 19.75 -1.11 3.00
CA LEU A 35 20.33 -1.35 4.32
C LEU A 35 21.33 -2.52 4.31
N MET A 36 21.04 -3.60 3.57
CA MET A 36 21.98 -4.72 3.42
C MET A 36 23.29 -4.32 2.71
N ARG A 37 23.23 -3.39 1.75
CA ARG A 37 24.44 -2.89 1.06
C ARG A 37 25.29 -2.00 1.95
N LEU A 38 24.66 -1.20 2.81
CA LEU A 38 25.35 -0.35 3.79
C LEU A 38 26.08 -1.16 4.88
N ARG A 39 25.80 -2.46 5.01
CA ARG A 39 26.55 -3.36 5.90
C ARG A 39 27.98 -3.62 5.41
N CYS A 40 28.31 -3.36 4.15
CA CYS A 40 29.69 -3.42 3.68
C CYS A 40 30.44 -2.16 4.15
N PRO A 41 31.52 -2.31 4.94
CA PRO A 41 32.23 -1.20 5.56
C PRO A 41 33.19 -0.60 4.54
N ASP A 42 32.65 0.15 3.59
CA ASP A 42 33.41 1.29 3.06
C ASP A 42 33.23 2.41 4.09
N ASP A 43 34.25 3.26 4.27
CA ASP A 43 34.35 4.36 5.26
C ASP A 43 33.33 5.51 5.02
N THR A 44 32.18 5.15 4.46
CA THR A 44 31.12 6.02 3.97
C THR A 44 30.18 6.35 5.11
N MET A 45 29.95 7.64 5.31
CA MET A 45 28.99 8.15 6.29
C MET A 45 27.60 7.56 6.03
N PHE A 46 26.91 7.11 7.09
CA PHE A 46 25.54 6.60 6.96
C PHE A 46 24.58 7.73 6.54
N PRO A 47 23.88 7.61 5.40
CA PRO A 47 23.01 8.66 4.87
C PRO A 47 21.65 8.67 5.59
N VAL A 48 21.59 9.32 6.75
CA VAL A 48 20.39 9.39 7.62
C VAL A 48 19.20 10.04 6.91
N GLU A 49 19.45 11.08 6.11
CA GLU A 49 18.41 11.81 5.39
C GLU A 49 17.70 10.93 4.35
N ASP A 50 18.46 10.08 3.66
CA ASP A 50 17.90 9.12 2.70
C ASP A 50 17.10 8.02 3.40
N LEU A 51 17.51 7.59 4.60
CA LEU A 51 16.74 6.68 5.43
C LEU A 51 15.39 7.31 5.82
N HIS A 52 15.39 8.54 6.32
CA HIS A 52 14.16 9.24 6.69
C HIS A 52 13.21 9.37 5.50
N ARG A 53 13.72 9.79 4.33
CA ARG A 53 12.91 9.89 3.11
C ARG A 53 12.29 8.55 2.73
N ALA A 54 13.07 7.46 2.74
CA ALA A 54 12.57 6.13 2.41
C ALA A 54 11.47 5.67 3.39
N VAL A 55 11.61 5.96 4.69
CA VAL A 55 10.59 5.63 5.69
C VAL A 55 9.33 6.47 5.48
N ASP A 56 9.48 7.77 5.20
CA ASP A 56 8.33 8.66 4.95
C ASP A 56 7.53 8.21 3.71
N GLU A 57 8.19 7.78 2.65
CA GLU A 57 7.52 7.21 1.46
C GLU A 57 6.73 5.94 1.79
N ILE A 58 7.29 5.05 2.62
CA ILE A 58 6.60 3.83 3.08
C ILE A 58 5.36 4.19 3.90
N VAL A 59 5.48 5.17 4.81
CA VAL A 59 4.37 5.63 5.65
C VAL A 59 3.29 6.29 4.81
N LEU A 60 3.67 7.06 3.79
CA LEU A 60 2.72 7.68 2.86
C LEU A 60 1.92 6.60 2.09
N ALA A 61 2.59 5.60 1.53
CA ALA A 61 1.93 4.49 0.84
C ALA A 61 1.00 3.69 1.76
N ASP A 62 1.39 3.46 3.03
CA ASP A 62 0.53 2.80 4.02
C ASP A 62 -0.72 3.63 4.37
N ARG A 63 -0.59 4.96 4.48
CA ARG A 63 -1.72 5.86 4.71
C ARG A 63 -2.68 5.87 3.53
N GLU A 64 -2.17 5.95 2.30
CA GLU A 64 -2.98 5.89 1.10
C GLU A 64 -3.74 4.57 1.00
N MET A 65 -3.05 3.45 1.22
CA MET A 65 -3.65 2.12 1.25
C MET A 65 -4.81 2.04 2.25
N ARG A 66 -4.63 2.54 3.47
CA ARG A 66 -5.67 2.52 4.51
C ARG A 66 -6.85 3.44 4.18
N ALA A 67 -6.57 4.61 3.61
CA ALA A 67 -7.61 5.54 3.19
C ALA A 67 -8.46 4.96 2.05
N ALA A 68 -7.81 4.40 1.03
CA ALA A 68 -8.50 3.73 -0.07
C ALA A 68 -9.30 2.51 0.41
N LEU A 69 -8.75 1.71 1.33
CA LEU A 69 -9.46 0.59 1.93
C LEU A 69 -10.73 1.03 2.68
N ALA A 70 -10.66 2.13 3.44
CA ALA A 70 -11.81 2.68 4.14
C ALA A 70 -12.91 3.11 3.15
N GLN A 71 -12.54 3.84 2.10
CA GLN A 71 -13.46 4.29 1.05
C GLN A 71 -14.08 3.11 0.28
N ALA A 72 -13.29 2.06 -0.02
CA ALA A 72 -13.80 0.84 -0.62
C ALA A 72 -14.84 0.18 0.30
N ASN A 73 -14.58 0.08 1.61
CA ASN A 73 -15.50 -0.55 2.55
C ASN A 73 -16.80 0.24 2.76
N GLU A 74 -16.75 1.57 2.73
CA GLU A 74 -17.95 2.42 2.70
C GLU A 74 -18.82 2.10 1.48
N ALA A 75 -18.22 2.05 0.29
CA ALA A 75 -18.94 1.70 -0.94
C ALA A 75 -19.42 0.23 -0.96
N ALA A 76 -18.66 -0.70 -0.36
CA ALA A 76 -19.01 -2.11 -0.28
C ALA A 76 -20.35 -2.33 0.45
N ALA A 77 -20.55 -1.62 1.56
CA ALA A 77 -21.79 -1.65 2.32
C ALA A 77 -23.00 -1.19 1.50
N LEU A 78 -22.80 -0.22 0.59
CA LEU A 78 -23.87 0.35 -0.25
C LEU A 78 -24.16 -0.48 -1.51
N CYS A 79 -23.18 -1.23 -2.02
CA CYS A 79 -23.34 -2.09 -3.21
C CYS A 79 -23.49 -3.59 -2.89
N GLY A 80 -23.58 -3.97 -1.60
CA GLY A 80 -23.77 -5.36 -1.18
C GLY A 80 -22.53 -6.25 -1.39
N LYS A 81 -21.34 -5.66 -1.44
CA LYS A 81 -20.07 -6.39 -1.50
C LYS A 81 -19.55 -6.69 -0.09
N PRO A 82 -18.81 -7.79 0.10
CA PRO A 82 -18.14 -8.05 1.37
C PRO A 82 -17.08 -6.97 1.64
N PRO A 83 -16.86 -6.59 2.90
CA PRO A 83 -15.77 -5.70 3.26
C PRO A 83 -14.42 -6.36 2.95
N LEU A 84 -13.45 -5.53 2.59
CA LEU A 84 -12.06 -5.87 2.41
C LEU A 84 -11.31 -5.69 3.74
N HIS A 85 -10.33 -6.54 3.96
CA HIS A 85 -9.42 -6.49 5.09
C HIS A 85 -7.97 -6.28 4.63
N LEU A 86 -7.11 -5.80 5.52
CA LEU A 86 -5.69 -5.57 5.18
C LEU A 86 -4.97 -6.82 4.66
N HIS A 87 -5.33 -8.01 5.15
CA HIS A 87 -4.73 -9.26 4.68
C HIS A 87 -5.14 -9.61 3.25
N ASP A 88 -6.28 -9.12 2.76
CA ASP A 88 -6.72 -9.30 1.37
C ASP A 88 -5.82 -8.54 0.40
N LEU A 89 -5.21 -7.44 0.85
CA LEU A 89 -4.29 -6.60 0.08
C LEU A 89 -2.86 -7.19 -0.01
N THR A 90 -2.55 -8.19 0.82
CA THR A 90 -1.24 -8.86 0.82
C THR A 90 -1.15 -10.03 -0.16
N ARG A 91 -2.29 -10.54 -0.61
CA ARG A 91 -2.32 -11.63 -1.59
C ARG A 91 -2.05 -11.02 -2.96
N ALA A 92 -0.94 -11.43 -3.57
CA ALA A 92 -0.60 -11.08 -4.94
C ALA A 92 -1.86 -11.19 -5.82
N ARG A 93 -2.11 -10.13 -6.60
CA ARG A 93 -3.18 -10.05 -7.61
C ARG A 93 -3.14 -11.38 -8.37
N LYS A 94 -4.09 -12.28 -8.10
CA LYS A 94 -4.28 -13.46 -8.96
C LYS A 94 -4.81 -12.87 -10.26
N GLY A 95 -3.90 -12.65 -11.20
CA GLY A 95 -4.24 -12.34 -12.59
C GLY A 95 -5.10 -13.43 -13.19
#